data_AF-A0A2D8LKX8-F1
#
_entry.id   AF-A0A2D8LKX8-F1
#
_cell.length_a   1.000
_cell.length_b   1.000
_cell.length_c   1.000
_cell.angle_alpha   90.00
_cell.angle_beta   90.00
_cell.angle_gamma   90.00
#
_symmetry.space_group_name_H-M   'P 1'
#
loop_
_entity.id
_entity.type
_entity.pdbx_description
1 polymer ?
#
loop_
_entity_poly.entity_id
_entity_poly.type
_entity_poly.pdbx_seq_one_letter_code
_entity_poly.pdbx_strand_id
1 'polypeptide(L)'
;MTKIKLMGIFDIFTSNSNDAPIDLTDFKFVSDDHIRYENGQERKADNKGAMRGVRIQTSDNKTFFTSIYNMSGFHPVWGNNVQMAPKQMKIVDQNDSLIKLRGFGVDAMGSSFADYGISLHLKNKVVEKATLHMHDRNVDILYLKADQTTKQTNSKPKSEFQKFKNFTDNWMNLSQSEQWQIAGKTDKLNNIGANFYREGNISQAIVFFKKAIEVMPNNDDALKNLKICYNEIGQYDKARELERRLDYV
;
A
#
# COMPACT_ATOMS: atom_id res chain seq x y z
N MET A 1 5.03 53.82 -29.83
CA MET A 1 5.99 53.37 -28.80
C MET A 1 5.48 52.09 -28.18
N THR A 2 6.26 51.03 -28.35
CA THR A 2 5.99 49.63 -27.99
C THR A 2 5.81 49.47 -26.49
N LYS A 3 4.70 48.87 -26.04
CA LYS A 3 4.62 48.25 -24.70
C LYS A 3 4.64 46.74 -24.87
N ILE A 4 5.82 46.15 -24.71
CA ILE A 4 5.99 44.71 -24.51
C ILE A 4 5.37 44.39 -23.15
N LYS A 5 4.24 43.68 -23.13
CA LYS A 5 3.67 43.13 -21.91
C LYS A 5 4.45 41.86 -21.58
N LEU A 6 5.32 41.93 -20.59
CA LEU A 6 6.01 40.77 -20.02
C LEU A 6 4.94 39.82 -19.48
N MET A 7 4.82 38.64 -20.06
CA MET A 7 3.96 37.57 -19.57
C MET A 7 4.67 36.94 -18.37
N GLY A 8 4.09 37.12 -17.18
CA GLY A 8 4.66 36.62 -15.93
C GLY A 8 4.53 35.11 -15.81
N ILE A 9 5.49 34.50 -15.10
CA ILE A 9 5.64 33.05 -14.85
C ILE A 9 4.56 32.52 -13.87
N PHE A 10 3.41 33.20 -13.77
CA PHE A 10 2.34 32.90 -12.82
C PHE A 10 0.99 32.56 -13.46
N ASP A 11 0.89 32.49 -14.79
CA ASP A 11 -0.32 32.04 -15.50
C ASP A 11 -0.39 30.49 -15.67
N ILE A 12 0.34 29.70 -14.88
CA ILE A 12 0.35 28.22 -15.01
C ILE A 12 -0.70 27.52 -14.11
N PHE A 13 -1.43 28.24 -13.25
CA PHE A 13 -2.49 27.65 -12.41
C PHE A 13 -3.90 28.08 -12.83
N THR A 14 -4.22 27.92 -14.10
CA THR A 14 -5.60 27.80 -14.56
C THR A 14 -5.75 26.64 -15.54
N SER A 15 -5.57 25.42 -15.03
CA SER A 15 -6.29 24.28 -15.58
C SER A 15 -6.84 23.43 -14.44
N ASN A 16 -8.14 23.51 -14.23
CA ASN A 16 -8.91 22.37 -13.74
C ASN A 16 -8.74 21.23 -14.77
N SER A 17 -7.65 20.47 -14.67
CA SER A 17 -7.45 19.31 -15.53
C SER A 17 -7.98 18.07 -14.81
N ASN A 18 -9.27 17.83 -14.98
CA ASN A 18 -9.88 16.52 -14.73
C ASN A 18 -9.38 15.45 -15.72
N ASP A 19 -8.30 15.67 -16.49
CA ASP A 19 -7.87 14.90 -17.67
C ASP A 19 -6.48 14.23 -17.58
N ALA A 20 -5.85 14.22 -16.41
CA ALA A 20 -4.59 13.47 -16.26
C ALA A 20 -4.85 11.94 -16.39
N PRO A 21 -4.09 11.20 -17.22
CA PRO A 21 -4.13 9.74 -17.24
C PRO A 21 -3.70 9.17 -15.89
N ILE A 22 -4.17 7.97 -15.54
CA ILE A 22 -3.76 7.30 -14.29
C ILE A 22 -2.23 7.14 -14.29
N ASP A 23 -1.60 7.64 -13.24
CA ASP A 23 -0.16 7.49 -13.02
C ASP A 23 0.17 6.04 -12.66
N LEU A 24 0.93 5.38 -13.54
CA LEU A 24 1.39 4.01 -13.39
C LEU A 24 2.86 3.91 -12.95
N THR A 25 3.50 5.02 -12.57
CA THR A 25 4.92 5.05 -12.16
C THR A 25 5.20 4.08 -11.01
N ASP A 26 4.33 4.05 -9.99
CA ASP A 26 4.33 3.05 -8.91
C ASP A 26 2.90 2.74 -8.42
N PHE A 27 2.05 2.32 -9.36
CA PHE A 27 0.64 2.03 -9.10
C PHE A 27 0.46 0.78 -8.22
N LYS A 28 -0.48 0.86 -7.27
CA LYS A 28 -0.79 -0.20 -6.31
C LYS A 28 -2.30 -0.39 -6.20
N PHE A 29 -2.74 -1.64 -6.20
CA PHE A 29 -4.12 -2.02 -5.98
C PHE A 29 -4.18 -3.16 -4.95
N VAL A 30 -5.04 -3.00 -3.95
CA VAL A 30 -5.22 -3.97 -2.85
C VAL A 30 -6.60 -4.58 -2.93
N SER A 31 -6.63 -5.88 -2.76
CA SER A 31 -7.81 -6.73 -2.88
C SER A 31 -7.87 -7.64 -1.65
N ASP A 32 -9.02 -7.70 -0.99
CA ASP A 32 -9.29 -8.62 0.12
C ASP A 32 -9.99 -9.92 -0.32
N ASP A 33 -10.46 -9.94 -1.56
CA ASP A 33 -11.17 -11.05 -2.17
C ASP A 33 -10.85 -11.16 -3.67
N HIS A 34 -10.76 -12.39 -4.17
CA HIS A 34 -10.52 -12.64 -5.58
C HIS A 34 -11.30 -13.83 -6.11
N ILE A 35 -11.86 -13.65 -7.31
CA ILE A 35 -12.63 -14.66 -8.01
C ILE A 35 -11.77 -15.25 -9.12
N ARG A 36 -11.67 -16.58 -9.16
CA ARG A 36 -10.95 -17.30 -10.21
C ARG A 36 -11.94 -17.75 -11.27
N TYR A 37 -11.64 -17.44 -12.53
CA TYR A 37 -12.28 -18.03 -13.69
C TYR A 37 -11.30 -18.95 -14.39
N GLU A 38 -11.77 -20.10 -14.84
CA GLU A 38 -11.00 -21.05 -15.63
C GLU A 38 -11.88 -21.53 -16.78
N ASN A 39 -11.39 -21.36 -18.00
CA ASN A 39 -12.20 -21.59 -19.20
C ASN A 39 -13.52 -20.79 -19.23
N GLY A 40 -13.48 -19.55 -18.70
CA GLY A 40 -14.65 -18.68 -18.58
C GLY A 40 -15.64 -19.09 -17.49
N GLN A 41 -15.41 -20.19 -16.78
CA GLN A 41 -16.26 -20.65 -15.68
C GLN A 41 -15.69 -20.25 -14.33
N GLU A 42 -16.55 -19.72 -13.46
CA GLU A 42 -16.17 -19.37 -12.09
C GLU A 42 -15.82 -20.63 -11.29
N ARG A 43 -14.66 -20.61 -10.64
CA ARG A 43 -14.25 -21.61 -9.66
C ARG A 43 -14.52 -21.08 -8.26
N LYS A 44 -15.56 -21.58 -7.62
CA LYS A 44 -15.89 -21.26 -6.22
C LYS A 44 -14.90 -21.95 -5.28
N ALA A 45 -13.88 -21.21 -4.87
CA ALA A 45 -13.07 -21.52 -3.70
C ALA A 45 -13.33 -20.45 -2.64
N ASP A 46 -13.34 -20.82 -1.35
CA ASP A 46 -13.45 -19.85 -0.26
C ASP A 46 -12.13 -19.08 -0.13
N ASN A 47 -12.00 -18.01 -0.90
CA ASN A 47 -10.83 -17.14 -0.93
C ASN A 47 -11.04 -15.86 -0.12
N LYS A 48 -12.14 -15.76 0.63
CA LYS A 48 -12.50 -14.57 1.39
C LYS A 48 -11.42 -14.29 2.44
N GLY A 49 -10.79 -13.11 2.38
CA GLY A 49 -9.69 -12.73 3.29
C GLY A 49 -8.29 -13.14 2.79
N ALA A 50 -8.17 -13.76 1.62
CA ALA A 50 -6.89 -14.00 0.96
C ALA A 50 -6.40 -12.73 0.27
N MET A 51 -5.89 -11.79 1.07
CA MET A 51 -5.50 -10.47 0.59
C MET A 51 -4.40 -10.54 -0.48
N ARG A 52 -4.56 -9.78 -1.55
CA ARG A 52 -3.63 -9.69 -2.67
C ARG A 52 -3.33 -8.25 -3.03
N GLY A 53 -2.08 -8.02 -3.42
CA GLY A 53 -1.62 -6.75 -3.93
C GLY A 53 -1.18 -6.87 -5.37
N VAL A 54 -1.65 -5.98 -6.22
CA VAL A 54 -1.13 -5.75 -7.56
C VAL A 54 -0.24 -4.52 -7.51
N ARG A 55 0.98 -4.63 -8.03
CA ARG A 55 1.87 -3.49 -8.23
C ARG A 55 2.29 -3.40 -9.68
N ILE A 56 2.19 -2.21 -10.26
CA ILE A 56 2.66 -1.89 -11.61
C ILE A 56 3.66 -0.75 -11.48
N GLN A 57 4.84 -0.92 -12.06
CA GLN A 57 5.90 0.09 -12.01
C GLN A 57 6.43 0.38 -13.40
N THR A 58 6.80 1.63 -13.64
CA THR A 58 7.51 2.05 -14.86
C THR A 58 8.46 3.19 -14.55
N SER A 59 9.48 3.36 -15.37
CA SER A 59 10.39 4.52 -15.35
C SER A 59 10.33 5.34 -16.64
N ASP A 60 9.68 4.82 -17.68
CA ASP A 60 9.71 5.37 -19.04
C ASP A 60 8.31 5.48 -19.68
N ASN A 61 7.25 5.05 -18.97
CA ASN A 61 5.87 4.95 -19.45
C ASN A 61 5.69 4.09 -20.73
N LYS A 62 6.67 3.25 -21.06
CA LYS A 62 6.63 2.33 -22.21
C LYS A 62 6.69 0.88 -21.75
N THR A 63 7.56 0.60 -20.78
CA THR A 63 7.78 -0.71 -20.20
C THR A 63 7.29 -0.72 -18.76
N PHE A 64 6.44 -1.69 -18.45
CA PHE A 64 5.82 -1.83 -17.14
C PHE A 64 6.21 -3.16 -16.53
N PHE A 65 6.41 -3.17 -15.21
CA PHE A 65 6.67 -4.39 -14.45
C PHE A 65 5.51 -4.64 -13.50
N THR A 66 4.77 -5.72 -13.75
CA THR A 66 3.60 -6.10 -12.97
C THR A 66 3.95 -7.26 -12.04
N SER A 67 3.67 -7.11 -10.75
CA SER A 67 3.87 -8.14 -9.73
C SER A 67 2.60 -8.38 -8.92
N ILE A 68 2.41 -9.61 -8.43
CA ILE A 68 1.34 -9.96 -7.49
C ILE A 68 1.97 -10.39 -6.17
N TYR A 69 1.39 -9.91 -5.08
CA TYR A 69 1.86 -10.18 -3.72
C TYR A 69 0.74 -10.83 -2.91
N ASN A 70 1.12 -11.81 -2.11
CA ASN A 70 0.30 -12.31 -1.02
C ASN A 70 0.41 -11.34 0.17
N MET A 71 -0.70 -10.78 0.61
CA MET A 71 -0.73 -9.82 1.71
C MET A 71 -1.08 -10.47 3.06
N SER A 72 -1.34 -11.78 3.08
CA SER A 72 -1.46 -12.58 4.31
C SER A 72 -0.06 -13.06 4.73
N GLY A 73 0.38 -12.72 5.95
CA GLY A 73 1.77 -12.90 6.38
C GLY A 73 2.61 -11.63 6.24
N PHE A 74 3.85 -11.62 6.73
CA PHE A 74 4.58 -10.38 6.99
C PHE A 74 4.91 -9.57 5.73
N HIS A 75 4.54 -8.28 5.71
CA HIS A 75 4.90 -7.39 4.62
C HIS A 75 4.65 -5.89 4.90
N PRO A 76 5.68 -5.03 5.03
CA PRO A 76 5.49 -3.64 5.45
C PRO A 76 5.25 -2.64 4.32
N VAL A 77 5.47 -3.02 3.04
CA VAL A 77 4.86 -2.43 1.84
C VAL A 77 5.00 -3.35 0.61
N TRP A 78 6.11 -4.07 0.33
CA TRP A 78 6.16 -5.15 -0.72
C TRP A 78 7.07 -6.42 -0.46
N GLY A 79 7.62 -6.68 0.75
CA GLY A 79 8.68 -7.71 0.97
C GLY A 79 8.28 -9.20 0.97
N ASN A 80 9.13 -10.08 0.37
CA ASN A 80 9.16 -11.57 0.24
C ASN A 80 7.87 -12.41 0.17
N ASN A 81 6.69 -11.80 0.04
CA ASN A 81 5.44 -12.49 -0.26
C ASN A 81 5.06 -12.38 -1.74
N VAL A 82 6.05 -12.33 -2.63
CA VAL A 82 5.83 -12.27 -4.08
C VAL A 82 5.16 -13.57 -4.51
N GLN A 83 3.88 -13.48 -4.86
CA GLN A 83 3.12 -14.62 -5.40
C GLN A 83 3.37 -14.76 -6.91
N MET A 84 3.56 -13.64 -7.60
CA MET A 84 3.95 -13.60 -9.00
C MET A 84 5.10 -12.61 -9.16
N ALA A 85 6.27 -13.14 -9.54
CA ALA A 85 7.45 -12.34 -9.86
C ALA A 85 7.14 -11.30 -10.96
N PRO A 86 7.88 -10.17 -11.01
CA PRO A 86 7.67 -9.13 -12.00
C PRO A 86 7.61 -9.70 -13.42
N LYS A 87 6.54 -9.37 -14.14
CA LYS A 87 6.38 -9.67 -15.57
C LYS A 87 6.48 -8.37 -16.34
N GLN A 88 7.35 -8.36 -17.35
CA GLN A 88 7.52 -7.21 -18.23
C GLN A 88 6.32 -7.11 -19.17
N MET A 89 5.67 -5.95 -19.21
CA MET A 89 4.44 -5.69 -19.95
C MET A 89 4.46 -4.34 -20.66
N LYS A 90 3.60 -4.21 -21.66
CA LYS A 90 3.29 -2.95 -22.38
C LYS A 90 1.79 -2.72 -22.41
N ILE A 91 1.36 -1.47 -22.46
CA ILE A 91 -0.05 -1.14 -22.70
C ILE A 91 -0.41 -1.56 -24.13
N VAL A 92 -1.51 -2.29 -24.28
CA VAL A 92 -2.02 -2.77 -25.59
C VAL A 92 -3.39 -2.22 -25.93
N ASP A 93 -4.12 -1.70 -24.95
CA ASP A 93 -5.43 -1.08 -25.10
C ASP A 93 -5.67 -0.14 -23.92
N GLN A 94 -6.23 1.05 -24.17
CA GLN A 94 -6.53 2.03 -23.13
C GLN A 94 -7.70 2.92 -23.56
N ASN A 95 -8.68 3.06 -22.67
CA ASN A 95 -9.79 4.00 -22.77
C ASN A 95 -10.23 4.45 -21.37
N ASP A 96 -11.29 5.26 -21.28
CA ASP A 96 -11.78 5.86 -20.02
C ASP A 96 -12.20 4.83 -18.95
N SER A 97 -12.52 3.61 -19.37
CA SER A 97 -13.01 2.53 -18.51
C SER A 97 -12.01 1.38 -18.31
N LEU A 98 -10.91 1.36 -19.05
CA LEU A 98 -10.06 0.18 -19.14
C LEU A 98 -8.63 0.53 -19.54
N ILE A 99 -7.66 -0.05 -18.83
CA ILE A 99 -6.25 -0.09 -19.25
C ILE A 99 -5.84 -1.56 -19.31
N LYS A 100 -5.40 -2.05 -20.47
CA LYS A 100 -4.89 -3.41 -20.65
C LYS A 100 -3.39 -3.39 -20.88
N LEU A 101 -2.69 -4.20 -20.11
CA LEU A 101 -1.28 -4.49 -20.29
C LEU A 101 -1.10 -5.95 -20.69
N ARG A 102 -0.19 -6.20 -21.64
CA ARG A 102 0.19 -7.55 -22.08
C ARG A 102 1.68 -7.75 -21.89
N GLY A 103 2.06 -8.92 -21.38
CA GLY A 103 3.45 -9.28 -21.26
C GLY A 103 4.12 -9.47 -22.62
N PHE A 104 5.42 -9.19 -22.68
CA PHE A 104 6.23 -9.37 -23.89
C PHE A 104 7.69 -9.69 -23.53
N GLY A 105 8.36 -10.44 -24.39
CA GLY A 105 9.70 -10.98 -24.11
C GLY A 105 9.65 -12.26 -23.27
N VAL A 106 10.79 -12.66 -22.75
CA VAL A 106 10.99 -13.88 -21.97
C VAL A 106 11.75 -13.59 -20.69
N ASP A 107 11.62 -14.46 -19.69
CA ASP A 107 12.51 -14.45 -18.52
C ASP A 107 13.87 -15.10 -18.81
N ALA A 108 14.76 -15.09 -17.81
CA ALA A 108 16.10 -15.66 -17.92
C ALA A 108 16.12 -17.17 -18.23
N MET A 109 15.02 -17.88 -17.99
CA MET A 109 14.86 -19.31 -18.27
C MET A 109 14.12 -19.56 -19.60
N GLY A 110 13.79 -18.50 -20.35
CA GLY A 110 13.11 -18.58 -21.65
C GLY A 110 11.58 -18.65 -21.57
N SER A 111 10.97 -18.53 -20.39
CA SER A 111 9.50 -18.56 -20.27
C SER A 111 8.90 -17.24 -20.75
N SER A 112 7.82 -17.32 -21.53
CA SER A 112 7.21 -16.15 -22.16
C SER A 112 6.46 -15.28 -21.15
N PHE A 113 6.73 -13.97 -21.17
CA PHE A 113 5.88 -13.01 -20.47
C PHE A 113 4.54 -12.83 -21.17
N ALA A 114 4.46 -13.14 -22.47
CA ALA A 114 3.20 -13.13 -23.21
C ALA A 114 2.23 -14.24 -22.78
N ASP A 115 2.51 -15.00 -21.74
CA ASP A 115 1.50 -15.85 -21.09
C ASP A 115 0.66 -15.05 -20.09
N TYR A 116 1.10 -13.83 -19.73
CA TYR A 116 0.47 -12.99 -18.72
C TYR A 116 -0.06 -11.66 -19.29
N GLY A 117 -1.11 -11.15 -18.67
CA GLY A 117 -1.66 -9.81 -18.92
C GLY A 117 -2.36 -9.28 -17.69
N ILE A 118 -2.61 -7.97 -17.64
CA ILE A 118 -3.43 -7.38 -16.58
C ILE A 118 -4.35 -6.29 -17.14
N SER A 119 -5.61 -6.33 -16.72
CA SER A 119 -6.59 -5.29 -17.04
C SER A 119 -6.95 -4.52 -15.78
N LEU A 120 -6.83 -3.20 -15.81
CA LEU A 120 -7.36 -2.30 -14.79
C LEU A 120 -8.69 -1.75 -15.29
N HIS A 121 -9.77 -1.91 -14.52
CA HIS A 121 -11.09 -1.41 -14.88
C HIS A 121 -11.41 -0.17 -14.07
N LEU A 122 -11.77 0.90 -14.77
CA LEU A 122 -11.90 2.25 -14.25
C LEU A 122 -13.38 2.66 -14.20
N LYS A 123 -13.73 3.38 -13.14
CA LYS A 123 -14.97 4.18 -13.06
C LYS A 123 -14.60 5.55 -12.53
N ASN A 124 -14.97 6.60 -13.25
CA ASN A 124 -14.60 7.98 -12.89
C ASN A 124 -13.10 8.15 -12.60
N LYS A 125 -12.25 7.55 -13.45
CA LYS A 125 -10.77 7.55 -13.34
C LYS A 125 -10.21 6.86 -12.08
N VAL A 126 -11.03 6.12 -11.34
CA VAL A 126 -10.62 5.29 -10.20
C VAL A 126 -10.63 3.82 -10.64
N VAL A 127 -9.54 3.10 -10.39
CA VAL A 127 -9.52 1.64 -10.59
C VAL A 127 -10.36 0.97 -9.52
N GLU A 128 -11.43 0.30 -9.94
CA GLU A 128 -12.36 -0.43 -9.05
C GLU A 128 -12.02 -1.92 -8.95
N LYS A 129 -11.42 -2.48 -9.99
CA LYS A 129 -11.04 -3.90 -10.06
C LYS A 129 -9.85 -4.08 -10.99
N ALA A 130 -9.07 -5.12 -10.72
CA ALA A 130 -7.97 -5.55 -11.58
C ALA A 130 -8.18 -7.02 -11.97
N THR A 131 -7.87 -7.39 -13.20
CA THR A 131 -7.95 -8.77 -13.67
C THR A 131 -6.58 -9.21 -14.14
N LEU A 132 -5.98 -10.20 -13.46
CA LEU A 132 -4.80 -10.89 -13.96
C LEU A 132 -5.25 -11.96 -14.96
N HIS A 133 -4.63 -11.97 -16.12
CA HIS A 133 -4.87 -12.93 -17.19
C HIS A 133 -3.66 -13.88 -17.30
N MET A 134 -3.91 -15.19 -17.25
CA MET A 134 -2.95 -16.25 -17.55
C MET A 134 -3.46 -16.99 -18.79
N HIS A 135 -3.01 -16.51 -19.95
CA HIS A 135 -3.56 -16.86 -21.25
C HIS A 135 -3.19 -18.27 -21.70
N ASP A 136 -2.01 -18.76 -21.28
CA ASP A 136 -1.52 -20.11 -21.51
C ASP A 136 -2.46 -21.19 -20.96
N ARG A 137 -3.14 -20.88 -19.85
CA ARG A 137 -4.02 -21.80 -19.12
C ARG A 137 -5.49 -21.37 -19.15
N ASN A 138 -5.81 -20.28 -19.85
CA ASN A 138 -7.15 -19.71 -19.93
C ASN A 138 -7.76 -19.45 -18.53
N VAL A 139 -6.96 -18.83 -17.67
CA VAL A 139 -7.33 -18.49 -16.30
C VAL A 139 -7.33 -16.98 -16.12
N ASP A 140 -8.41 -16.47 -15.53
CA ASP A 140 -8.48 -15.10 -15.05
C ASP A 140 -8.61 -15.09 -13.53
N ILE A 141 -7.92 -14.14 -12.89
CA ILE A 141 -8.11 -13.84 -11.47
C ILE A 141 -8.60 -12.41 -11.37
N LEU A 142 -9.85 -12.26 -10.95
CA LEU A 142 -10.50 -10.98 -10.71
C LEU A 142 -10.25 -10.54 -9.27
N TYR A 143 -9.48 -9.47 -9.10
CA TYR A 143 -9.25 -8.80 -7.83
C TYR A 143 -10.27 -7.68 -7.65
N LEU A 144 -11.12 -7.81 -6.63
CA LEU A 144 -12.06 -6.77 -6.24
C LEU A 144 -11.39 -5.83 -5.24
N LYS A 145 -11.69 -4.53 -5.34
CA LYS A 145 -11.15 -3.55 -4.38
C LYS A 145 -11.66 -3.93 -3.00
N ALA A 146 -10.74 -3.97 -2.04
CA ALA A 146 -11.12 -4.26 -0.67
C ALA A 146 -12.24 -3.32 -0.22
N ASP A 147 -13.32 -3.92 0.26
CA ASP A 147 -14.52 -3.20 0.62
C ASP A 147 -14.15 -2.37 1.87
N GLN A 148 -14.11 -1.04 1.75
CA GLN A 148 -13.88 -0.18 2.93
C GLN A 148 -15.06 -0.18 3.91
N THR A 149 -15.97 -1.15 3.78
CA THR A 149 -17.09 -1.48 4.65
C THR A 149 -16.64 -2.25 5.90
N THR A 150 -15.53 -1.82 6.52
CA THR A 150 -15.42 -1.83 7.98
C THR A 150 -15.56 -0.40 8.47
N LYS A 151 -16.82 -0.03 8.74
CA LYS A 151 -17.30 1.20 9.38
C LYS A 151 -16.99 2.50 8.64
N GLN A 152 -17.89 2.84 7.69
CA GLN A 152 -18.43 4.20 7.68
C GLN A 152 -19.00 4.49 9.07
N THR A 153 -18.24 5.20 9.89
CA THR A 153 -18.85 6.22 10.75
C THR A 153 -18.67 7.52 10.00
N ASN A 154 -19.79 8.11 9.58
CA ASN A 154 -19.82 9.45 9.03
C ASN A 154 -19.26 10.44 10.07
N SER A 155 -17.96 10.67 10.00
CA SER A 155 -17.28 11.85 10.50
C SER A 155 -16.01 11.99 9.67
N LYS A 156 -15.68 13.22 9.22
CA LYS A 156 -14.42 13.55 8.52
C LYS A 156 -13.27 12.71 9.07
N PRO A 157 -12.34 12.17 8.26
CA PRO A 157 -11.28 11.29 8.76
C PRO A 157 -10.56 12.01 9.90
N LYS A 158 -10.81 11.58 11.14
CA LYS A 158 -10.01 11.97 12.29
C LYS A 158 -8.59 11.54 11.92
N SER A 159 -7.66 12.50 11.83
CA SER A 159 -6.28 12.18 11.46
C SER A 159 -5.74 11.07 12.36
N GLU A 160 -4.77 10.28 11.91
CA GLU A 160 -4.13 9.24 12.75
C GLU A 160 -3.69 9.81 14.11
N PHE A 161 -3.30 11.09 14.12
CA PHE A 161 -3.00 11.85 15.33
C PHE A 161 -4.20 12.03 16.27
N GLN A 162 -5.41 12.22 15.74
CA GLN A 162 -6.63 12.29 16.55
C GLN A 162 -7.02 10.91 17.13
N LYS A 163 -6.75 9.80 16.43
CA LYS A 163 -6.94 8.46 17.03
C LYS A 163 -5.98 8.22 18.17
N PHE A 164 -4.71 8.58 17.97
CA PHE A 164 -3.68 8.60 19.01
C PHE A 164 -4.14 9.44 20.21
N LYS A 165 -4.54 10.69 19.99
CA LYS A 165 -5.04 11.59 21.03
C LYS A 165 -6.18 10.97 21.83
N ASN A 166 -7.20 10.44 21.13
CA ASN A 166 -8.33 9.80 21.82
C ASN A 166 -7.89 8.59 22.65
N PHE A 167 -6.91 7.80 22.18
CA PHE A 167 -6.39 6.68 22.96
C PHE A 167 -5.68 7.20 24.22
N THR A 168 -4.75 8.14 24.05
CA THR A 168 -3.97 8.72 25.15
C THR A 168 -4.88 9.34 26.22
N ASP A 169 -5.86 10.14 25.81
CA ASP A 169 -6.79 10.82 26.71
C ASP A 169 -7.69 9.83 27.49
N ASN A 170 -7.95 8.64 26.92
CA ASN A 170 -8.77 7.61 27.55
C ASN A 170 -7.97 6.54 28.30
N TRP A 171 -6.64 6.57 28.25
CA TRP A 171 -5.78 5.52 28.82
C TRP A 171 -6.05 5.31 30.32
N MET A 172 -6.14 6.40 31.09
CA MET A 172 -6.39 6.37 32.53
C MET A 172 -7.81 5.93 32.90
N ASN A 173 -8.73 5.87 31.92
CA ASN A 173 -10.11 5.41 32.13
C ASN A 173 -10.27 3.89 31.92
N LEU A 174 -9.24 3.21 31.40
CA LEU A 174 -9.22 1.75 31.30
C LEU A 174 -9.05 1.11 32.67
N SER A 175 -9.56 -0.11 32.84
CA SER A 175 -9.33 -0.86 34.08
C SER A 175 -7.84 -1.21 34.24
N GLN A 176 -7.40 -1.39 35.48
CA GLN A 176 -6.00 -1.72 35.79
C GLN A 176 -5.54 -3.00 35.07
N SER A 177 -6.42 -4.00 34.94
CA SER A 177 -6.12 -5.24 34.23
C SER A 177 -5.96 -5.02 32.72
N GLU A 178 -6.80 -4.18 32.10
CA GLU A 178 -6.67 -3.81 30.68
C GLU A 178 -5.37 -3.04 30.44
N GLN A 179 -5.06 -2.06 31.27
CA GLN A 179 -3.80 -1.30 31.19
C GLN A 179 -2.60 -2.23 31.27
N TRP A 180 -2.60 -3.17 32.22
CA TRP A 180 -1.50 -4.11 32.40
C TRP A 180 -1.36 -5.09 31.23
N GLN A 181 -2.47 -5.60 30.68
CA GLN A 181 -2.44 -6.46 29.50
C GLN A 181 -1.93 -5.71 28.26
N ILE A 182 -2.38 -4.48 28.05
CA ILE A 182 -1.96 -3.66 26.92
C ILE A 182 -0.48 -3.32 27.06
N ALA A 183 -0.03 -2.83 28.23
CA ALA A 183 1.37 -2.54 28.57
C ALA A 183 2.27 -3.75 28.35
N GLY A 184 1.96 -4.90 28.96
CA GLY A 184 2.77 -6.10 28.80
C GLY A 184 2.87 -6.58 27.34
N LYS A 185 1.79 -6.46 26.57
CA LYS A 185 1.79 -6.83 25.14
C LYS A 185 2.63 -5.86 24.31
N THR A 186 2.52 -4.55 24.52
CA THR A 186 3.34 -3.55 23.80
C THR A 186 4.81 -3.67 24.16
N ASP A 187 5.15 -3.87 25.43
CA ASP A 187 6.54 -3.96 25.89
C ASP A 187 7.23 -5.19 25.29
N LYS A 188 6.52 -6.32 25.21
CA LYS A 188 7.03 -7.51 24.52
C LYS A 188 7.32 -7.22 23.05
N LEU A 189 6.43 -6.51 22.35
CA LEU A 189 6.64 -6.14 20.94
C LEU A 189 7.80 -5.16 20.79
N ASN A 190 7.89 -4.15 21.66
CA ASN A 190 9.00 -3.20 21.69
C ASN A 190 10.34 -3.91 21.92
N ASN A 191 10.42 -4.82 22.87
CA ASN A 191 11.64 -5.58 23.16
C ASN A 191 12.09 -6.45 21.97
N ILE A 192 11.15 -7.06 21.24
CA ILE A 192 11.48 -7.79 20.00
C ILE A 192 12.05 -6.81 18.95
N GLY A 193 11.44 -5.64 18.78
CA GLY A 193 11.94 -4.61 17.88
C GLY A 193 13.35 -4.13 18.27
N ALA A 194 13.60 -3.93 19.56
CA ALA A 194 14.90 -3.53 20.07
C ALA A 194 15.97 -4.62 19.82
N ASN A 195 15.63 -5.90 19.92
CA ASN A 195 16.55 -6.99 19.58
C ASN A 195 16.94 -6.93 18.10
N PHE A 196 15.97 -6.83 17.19
CA PHE A 196 16.26 -6.67 15.76
C PHE A 196 17.09 -5.42 15.45
N TYR A 197 16.84 -4.31 16.15
CA TYR A 197 17.63 -3.10 16.00
C TYR A 197 19.10 -3.32 16.41
N ARG A 198 19.35 -3.98 17.56
CA ARG A 198 20.71 -4.31 18.02
C ARG A 198 21.45 -5.25 17.06
N GLU A 199 20.71 -6.10 16.34
CA GLU A 199 21.25 -6.97 15.28
C GLU A 199 21.51 -6.22 13.96
N GLY A 200 21.24 -4.91 13.89
CA GLY A 200 21.34 -4.10 12.67
C GLY A 200 20.19 -4.32 11.69
N ASN A 201 19.18 -5.12 12.04
CA ASN A 201 18.00 -5.36 11.21
C ASN A 201 16.94 -4.27 11.43
N ILE A 202 17.26 -3.06 10.98
CA ILE A 202 16.41 -1.86 11.14
C ILE A 202 15.01 -2.08 10.52
N SER A 203 14.92 -2.83 9.41
CA SER A 203 13.64 -3.11 8.76
C SER A 203 12.68 -3.93 9.63
N GLN A 204 13.18 -4.95 10.34
CA GLN A 204 12.36 -5.72 11.27
C GLN A 204 12.07 -4.94 12.56
N ALA A 205 13.03 -4.16 13.04
CA ALA A 205 12.85 -3.29 14.20
C ALA A 205 11.65 -2.34 14.02
N ILE A 206 11.60 -1.63 12.88
CA ILE A 206 10.48 -0.74 12.51
C ILE A 206 9.14 -1.45 12.61
N VAL A 207 9.05 -2.70 12.16
CA VAL A 207 7.77 -3.41 12.16
C VAL A 207 7.31 -3.73 13.58
N PHE A 208 8.21 -4.22 14.42
CA PHE A 208 7.84 -4.55 15.79
C PHE A 208 7.51 -3.31 16.62
N PHE A 209 8.20 -2.18 16.39
CA PHE A 209 7.80 -0.91 17.00
C PHE A 209 6.45 -0.40 16.46
N LYS A 210 6.16 -0.56 15.17
CA LYS A 210 4.82 -0.25 14.61
C LYS A 210 3.72 -1.11 15.26
N LYS A 211 3.96 -2.41 15.45
CA LYS A 211 3.02 -3.30 16.14
C LYS A 211 2.82 -2.89 17.60
N ALA A 212 3.88 -2.44 18.28
CA ALA A 212 3.79 -1.93 19.64
C ALA A 212 2.86 -0.70 19.71
N ILE A 213 3.03 0.28 18.81
CA ILE A 213 2.16 1.46 18.79
C ILE A 213 0.75 1.22 18.21
N GLU A 214 0.52 0.11 17.51
CA GLU A 214 -0.84 -0.34 17.16
C GLU A 214 -1.58 -0.88 18.39
N VAL A 215 -0.85 -1.47 19.34
CA VAL A 215 -1.40 -2.00 20.61
C VAL A 215 -1.55 -0.88 21.64
N MET A 216 -0.52 -0.06 21.80
CA MET A 216 -0.50 1.10 22.69
C MET A 216 0.05 2.31 21.93
N PRO A 217 -0.83 3.11 21.29
CA PRO A 217 -0.44 4.30 20.52
C PRO A 217 0.49 5.28 21.23
N ASN A 218 0.46 5.31 22.56
CA ASN A 218 1.22 6.21 23.40
C ASN A 218 2.38 5.54 24.15
N ASN A 219 2.80 4.34 23.74
CA ASN A 219 4.00 3.70 24.28
C ASN A 219 5.24 4.52 23.87
N ASP A 220 5.84 5.21 24.83
CA ASP A 220 6.91 6.18 24.58
C ASP A 220 8.19 5.51 24.09
N ASP A 221 8.54 4.34 24.63
CA ASP A 221 9.69 3.55 24.19
C ASP A 221 9.57 3.14 22.72
N ALA A 222 8.42 2.58 22.32
CA ALA A 222 8.17 2.17 20.94
C ALA A 222 8.13 3.37 19.98
N LEU A 223 7.55 4.50 20.41
CA LEU A 223 7.56 5.74 19.63
C LEU A 223 8.99 6.26 19.43
N LYS A 224 9.82 6.31 20.48
CA LYS A 224 11.23 6.73 20.43
C LYS A 224 12.03 5.80 19.53
N ASN A 225 11.90 4.49 19.72
CA ASN A 225 12.65 3.50 18.95
C ASN A 225 12.28 3.51 17.47
N LEU A 226 10.99 3.66 17.15
CA LEU A 226 10.53 3.81 15.77
C LEU A 226 11.03 5.11 15.14
N LYS A 227 11.05 6.22 15.90
CA LYS A 227 11.61 7.49 15.46
C LYS A 227 13.09 7.37 15.11
N ILE A 228 13.88 6.73 15.97
CA ILE A 228 15.31 6.45 15.72
C ILE A 228 15.47 5.69 14.41
N CYS A 229 14.73 4.59 14.23
CA CYS A 229 14.81 3.81 12.99
C CYS A 229 14.44 4.63 11.75
N TYR A 230 13.40 5.47 11.82
CA TYR A 230 13.04 6.33 10.68
C TYR A 230 14.08 7.39 10.36
N ASN A 231 14.75 7.96 11.37
CA ASN A 231 15.86 8.88 11.16
C ASN A 231 17.04 8.19 10.44
N GLU A 232 17.38 6.96 10.85
CA GLU A 232 18.48 6.20 10.25
C GLU A 232 18.24 5.86 8.77
N ILE A 233 17.00 5.60 8.37
CA ILE A 233 16.65 5.30 6.97
C ILE A 233 16.19 6.53 6.17
N GLY A 234 16.40 7.74 6.71
CA GLY A 234 16.11 9.00 6.02
C GLY A 234 14.62 9.35 5.87
N GLN A 235 13.72 8.70 6.62
CA GLN A 235 12.27 8.98 6.58
C GLN A 235 11.88 10.06 7.60
N TYR A 236 12.47 11.25 7.45
CA TYR A 236 12.37 12.35 8.41
C TYR A 236 10.93 12.86 8.65
N ASP A 237 10.06 12.83 7.64
CA ASP A 237 8.66 13.26 7.81
C ASP A 237 7.89 12.34 8.76
N LYS A 238 8.19 11.03 8.74
CA LYS A 238 7.59 10.08 9.68
C LYS A 238 8.20 10.22 11.07
N ALA A 239 9.50 10.47 11.17
CA ALA A 239 10.14 10.76 12.44
C ALA A 239 9.53 12.02 13.10
N ARG A 240 9.30 13.10 12.33
CA ARG A 240 8.64 14.32 12.81
C ARG A 240 7.20 14.07 13.27
N GLU A 241 6.46 13.20 12.59
CA GLU A 241 5.13 12.78 13.05
C GLU A 241 5.18 12.06 14.40
N LEU A 242 6.18 11.21 14.62
CA LEU A 242 6.37 10.54 15.91
C LEU A 242 6.84 11.49 17.00
N GLU A 243 7.64 12.51 16.65
CA GLU A 243 8.02 13.58 17.58
C GLU A 243 6.78 14.29 18.12
N ARG A 244 5.84 14.66 17.24
CA ARG A 244 4.58 15.29 17.65
C ARG A 244 3.76 14.43 18.61
N ARG A 245 3.86 13.10 18.51
CA ARG A 245 3.18 12.18 19.43
C ARG A 245 3.93 12.11 20.75
N LEU A 246 5.26 12.03 20.73
CA LEU A 246 6.09 12.04 21.92
C LEU A 246 5.92 13.32 22.73
N ASP A 247 5.80 14.48 22.08
CA ASP A 247 5.55 15.76 22.74
C ASP A 247 4.15 15.86 23.37
N TYR A 248 3.23 14.96 22.99
CA TYR A 248 1.86 14.95 23.49
C TYR A 248 1.67 14.05 24.71
N VAL A 249 2.48 12.98 24.85
CA VAL A 249 2.43 12.06 25.99
C VAL A 249 3.20 12.61 27.18
#